data_AF-A0A5P1EL34-F1
#
_entry.id   AF-A0A5P1EL34-F1
#
_cell.length_a   1.000
_cell.length_b   1.000
_cell.length_c   1.000
_cell.angle_alpha   90.00
_cell.angle_beta   90.00
_cell.angle_gamma   90.00
#
_symmetry.space_group_name_H-M   'P 1'
#
loop_
_entity.id
_entity.type
_entity.pdbx_description
1 polymer ?
#
loop_
_entity_poly.entity_id
_entity_poly.type
_entity_poly.pdbx_seq_one_letter_code
_entity_poly.pdbx_strand_id
1 'polypeptide(L)'
;MAVLRQDIRRNVESVEEVYVSDPSIYFSLEEILKKETRDGTSRKPGSYSKAVVWLARSICFSLEVLQRLEKGAELSLEQVVEEAYKSTLQPWHGWISSAAYR
;
A
#
# COMPACT_ATOMS: atom_id res chain seq x y z
N MET A 1 13.81 4.54 -2.46
CA MET A 1 12.73 3.69 -3.04
C MET A 1 12.86 2.19 -2.80
N ALA A 2 14.03 1.63 -2.44
CA ALA A 2 14.18 0.17 -2.22
C ALA A 2 13.26 -0.37 -1.10
N VAL A 3 13.17 0.36 0.03
CA VAL A 3 12.31 -0.01 1.17
C VAL A 3 10.83 -0.03 0.78
N LEU A 4 10.33 1.02 0.11
CA LEU A 4 8.96 1.07 -0.39
C LEU A 4 8.65 -0.10 -1.34
N ARG A 5 9.55 -0.37 -2.29
CA ARG A 5 9.39 -1.51 -3.22
C ARG A 5 9.31 -2.84 -2.48
N GLN A 6 10.14 -3.04 -1.47
CA GLN A 6 10.13 -4.25 -0.65
C GLN A 6 8.85 -4.38 0.17
N ASP A 7 8.34 -3.29 0.73
CA ASP A 7 7.09 -3.26 1.48
C ASP A 7 5.89 -3.62 0.59
N ILE A 8 5.78 -2.98 -0.59
CA ILE A 8 4.76 -3.29 -1.59
C ILE A 8 4.84 -4.78 -1.97
N ARG A 9 6.03 -5.29 -2.28
CA ARG A 9 6.21 -6.69 -2.66
C ARG A 9 5.72 -7.65 -1.58
N ARG A 10 6.10 -7.42 -0.32
CA ARG A 10 5.65 -8.25 0.81
C ARG A 10 4.14 -8.23 0.98
N ASN A 11 3.51 -7.06 0.84
CA ASN A 11 2.06 -6.95 0.96
C ASN A 11 1.35 -7.68 -0.20
N VAL A 12 1.89 -7.63 -1.43
CA VAL A 12 1.39 -8.42 -2.56
C VAL A 12 1.52 -9.92 -2.27
N GLU A 13 2.72 -10.38 -1.88
CA GLU A 13 3.00 -11.78 -1.56
C GLU A 13 2.04 -12.30 -0.48
N SER A 14 1.78 -11.51 0.57
CA SER A 14 0.82 -11.88 1.62
C SER A 14 -0.60 -12.11 1.09
N VAL A 15 -1.07 -11.29 0.15
CA VAL A 15 -2.41 -11.45 -0.45
C VAL A 15 -2.44 -12.65 -1.41
N GLU A 16 -1.37 -12.83 -2.19
CA GLU A 16 -1.23 -13.95 -3.12
C GLU A 16 -1.20 -15.31 -2.41
N GLU A 17 -0.57 -15.40 -1.24
CA GLU A 17 -0.54 -16.62 -0.42
C GLU A 17 -1.95 -17.13 -0.09
N VAL A 18 -2.90 -16.22 0.18
CA VAL A 18 -4.30 -16.61 0.44
C VAL A 18 -4.97 -17.08 -0.84
N TYR A 19 -4.80 -16.32 -1.93
CA TYR A 19 -5.36 -16.67 -3.23
C TYR A 19 -4.92 -18.08 -3.67
N VAL A 20 -3.62 -18.39 -3.57
CA VAL A 20 -3.05 -19.68 -3.97
C VAL A 20 -3.54 -20.83 -3.07
N SER A 21 -3.94 -20.56 -1.83
CA SER A 21 -4.43 -21.61 -0.92
C SER A 21 -5.74 -22.24 -1.38
N ASP A 22 -6.65 -21.47 -1.97
CA ASP A 22 -7.85 -21.95 -2.67
C ASP A 22 -8.38 -20.88 -3.63
N PRO A 23 -7.93 -20.87 -4.90
CA PRO A 23 -8.36 -19.89 -5.88
C PRO A 23 -9.86 -19.89 -6.19
N SER A 24 -10.55 -21.01 -5.91
CA SER A 24 -11.99 -21.13 -6.16
C SER A 24 -12.83 -20.38 -5.13
N ILE A 25 -12.31 -20.26 -3.90
CA ILE A 25 -12.94 -19.51 -2.81
C ILE A 25 -12.40 -18.07 -2.78
N TYR A 26 -11.09 -17.89 -2.90
CA TYR A 26 -10.41 -16.61 -2.69
C TYR A 26 -10.15 -15.83 -3.97
N PHE A 27 -11.03 -15.96 -4.96
CA PHE A 27 -10.91 -15.34 -6.30
C PHE A 27 -10.98 -13.81 -6.31
N SER A 28 -11.33 -13.17 -5.20
CA SER A 28 -11.42 -11.71 -5.08
C SER A 28 -10.87 -11.21 -3.75
N LEU A 29 -10.46 -9.94 -3.72
CA LEU A 29 -10.06 -9.28 -2.47
C LEU A 29 -11.17 -9.32 -1.42
N GLU A 30 -12.45 -9.23 -1.82
CA GLU A 30 -13.58 -9.32 -0.91
C GLU A 30 -13.60 -10.68 -0.20
N GLU A 31 -13.44 -11.78 -0.94
CA GLU A 31 -13.43 -13.12 -0.34
C GLU A 31 -12.21 -13.37 0.55
N ILE A 32 -11.05 -12.83 0.17
CA ILE A 32 -9.83 -12.84 1.00
C ILE A 32 -10.09 -12.10 2.32
N LEU A 33 -10.71 -10.93 2.30
CA LEU A 33 -11.01 -10.13 3.50
C LEU A 33 -12.11 -10.75 4.37
N LYS A 34 -13.11 -11.39 3.75
CA LYS A 34 -14.15 -12.16 4.47
C LYS A 34 -13.52 -13.31 5.26
N LYS A 35 -12.47 -13.96 4.76
CA LYS A 35 -11.72 -14.98 5.50
C LYS A 35 -11.24 -14.47 6.86
N GLU A 36 -10.51 -13.36 6.89
CA GLU A 36 -9.99 -12.82 8.15
C GLU A 36 -11.06 -12.30 9.09
N THR A 37 -12.19 -11.83 8.53
CA THR A 37 -13.35 -11.44 9.32
C THR A 37 -13.95 -12.66 10.02
N ARG A 38 -14.11 -13.80 9.31
CA ARG A 38 -14.57 -15.06 9.89
C ARG A 38 -13.61 -15.60 10.93
N ASP A 39 -12.30 -15.52 10.66
CA ASP A 39 -11.25 -16.05 11.53
C ASP A 39 -10.95 -15.13 12.74
N GLY A 40 -11.50 -13.92 12.77
CA GLY A 40 -11.24 -12.91 13.80
C GLY A 40 -9.79 -12.40 13.79
N THR A 41 -9.07 -12.50 12.67
CA THR A 41 -7.64 -12.19 12.57
C THR A 41 -7.32 -10.86 11.89
N SER A 42 -8.33 -10.13 11.41
CA SER A 42 -8.15 -8.90 10.59
C SER A 42 -7.28 -7.81 11.22
N ARG A 43 -7.18 -7.77 12.55
CA ARG A 43 -6.37 -6.78 13.29
C ARG A 43 -4.98 -7.28 13.71
N LYS A 44 -4.65 -8.55 13.49
CA LYS A 44 -3.34 -9.12 13.87
C LYS A 44 -2.20 -8.44 13.10
N PRO A 45 -0.98 -8.40 13.65
CA PRO A 45 0.21 -8.11 12.85
C PRO A 45 0.29 -9.10 11.69
N GLY A 46 0.57 -8.61 10.48
CA GLY A 46 0.65 -9.46 9.27
C GLY A 46 -0.71 -9.89 8.68
N SER A 47 -1.82 -9.25 9.05
CA SER A 47 -3.12 -9.56 8.45
C SER A 47 -3.20 -9.11 6.98
N TYR A 48 -3.92 -9.88 6.17
CA TYR A 48 -4.16 -9.55 4.75
C TYR A 48 -4.98 -8.27 4.62
N SER A 49 -5.85 -7.97 5.60
CA SER A 49 -6.56 -6.70 5.71
C SER A 49 -5.60 -5.51 5.79
N LYS A 50 -4.54 -5.62 6.59
CA LYS A 50 -3.51 -4.58 6.67
C LYS A 50 -2.68 -4.50 5.39
N ALA A 51 -2.34 -5.65 4.80
CA ALA A 51 -1.62 -5.68 3.53
C ALA A 51 -2.40 -4.94 2.42
N VAL A 52 -3.70 -5.23 2.28
CA VAL A 52 -4.58 -4.53 1.32
C VAL A 52 -4.66 -3.04 1.59
N VAL A 53 -4.77 -2.62 2.86
CA VAL A 53 -4.77 -1.17 3.21
C VAL A 53 -3.47 -0.48 2.80
N TRP A 54 -2.30 -1.10 3.04
CA TRP A 54 -1.01 -0.53 2.65
C TRP A 54 -0.78 -0.53 1.14
N LEU A 55 -1.28 -1.55 0.42
CA LEU A 55 -1.29 -1.55 -1.04
C LEU A 55 -2.15 -0.42 -1.60
N ALA A 56 -3.36 -0.22 -1.08
CA ALA A 56 -4.24 0.86 -1.50
C ALA A 56 -3.58 2.24 -1.30
N ARG A 57 -2.94 2.47 -0.15
CA ARG A 57 -2.18 3.71 0.12
C ARG A 57 -1.01 3.90 -0.85
N SER A 58 -0.30 2.82 -1.18
CA SER A 58 0.81 2.86 -2.14
C SER A 58 0.33 3.18 -3.56
N ILE A 59 -0.84 2.69 -3.95
CA ILE A 59 -1.51 3.04 -5.21
C ILE A 59 -1.92 4.51 -5.20
N CYS A 60 -2.53 5.01 -4.13
CA CYS A 60 -2.89 6.43 -4.01
C CYS A 60 -1.66 7.34 -4.15
N PHE A 61 -0.54 7.00 -3.49
CA PHE A 61 0.72 7.73 -3.65
C PHE A 61 1.21 7.71 -5.10
N SER A 62 1.20 6.54 -5.75
CA SER A 62 1.66 6.40 -7.13
C SER A 62 0.77 7.20 -8.10
N LEU A 63 -0.54 7.17 -7.90
CA LEU A 63 -1.50 7.95 -8.67
C LEU A 63 -1.27 9.45 -8.51
N GLU A 64 -1.07 9.92 -7.28
CA GLU A 64 -0.80 11.33 -6.99
C GLU A 64 0.50 11.81 -7.66
N VAL A 65 1.56 10.99 -7.64
CA VAL A 65 2.81 11.28 -8.38
C VAL A 65 2.53 11.41 -9.88
N LEU A 66 1.85 10.42 -10.48
CA LEU A 66 1.56 10.41 -11.91
C LEU A 66 0.68 11.59 -12.35
N GLN A 67 -0.36 11.90 -11.59
CA GLN A 67 -1.26 13.04 -11.87
C GLN A 67 -0.53 14.38 -11.78
N ARG A 68 0.43 14.53 -10.87
CA ARG A 68 1.26 15.74 -10.75
C ARG A 68 2.23 15.88 -11.93
N LEU A 69 2.83 14.77 -12.37
CA LEU A 69 3.70 14.74 -13.54
C LEU A 69 2.91 15.07 -14.82
N GLU A 70 1.72 14.49 -14.98
CA GLU A 70 0.85 14.74 -16.13
C GLU A 70 0.43 16.21 -16.25
N LYS A 71 0.12 16.85 -15.11
CA LYS A 71 -0.27 18.27 -15.06
C LYS A 71 0.86 19.24 -15.41
N GLY A 72 2.09 18.75 -15.61
CA GLY A 72 3.19 19.53 -16.19
C GLY A 72 3.65 20.72 -15.33
N ALA A 73 3.86 20.52 -14.03
CA ALA A 73 4.31 21.58 -13.13
C ALA A 73 5.80 21.93 -13.31
N GLU A 74 6.18 23.18 -13.04
CA GLU A 74 7.58 23.66 -12.91
C GLU A 74 8.37 23.01 -11.76
N LEU A 75 7.75 22.07 -11.04
CA LEU A 75 8.32 21.37 -9.90
C LEU A 75 9.36 20.35 -10.36
N SER A 76 10.44 20.22 -9.58
CA SER A 76 11.38 19.11 -9.74
C SER A 76 10.68 17.79 -9.38
N LEU A 77 11.24 16.66 -9.87
CA LEU A 77 10.73 15.33 -9.51
C LEU A 77 10.74 15.11 -7.99
N GLU A 78 11.71 15.66 -7.27
CA GLU A 78 11.80 15.61 -5.81
C GLU A 78 10.61 16.33 -5.15
N GLN A 79 10.27 17.53 -5.62
CA GLN A 79 9.12 18.29 -5.12
C GLN A 79 7.80 17.56 -5.41
N VAL A 80 7.65 16.99 -6.61
CA VAL A 80 6.48 16.18 -6.99
C VAL A 80 6.30 15.00 -6.03
N VAL A 81 7.39 14.26 -5.77
CA VAL A 81 7.38 13.11 -4.87
C VAL A 81 7.11 13.54 -3.42
N GLU A 82 7.67 14.67 -2.97
CA GLU A 82 7.46 15.19 -1.62
C GLU A 82 6.01 15.61 -1.38
N GLU A 83 5.43 16.35 -2.32
CA GLU A 83 4.05 16.77 -2.20
C GLU A 83 3.09 15.58 -2.26
N ALA A 84 3.35 14.59 -3.14
CA ALA A 84 2.58 13.37 -3.18
C ALA A 84 2.69 12.56 -1.88
N TYR A 85 3.89 12.49 -1.29
CA TYR A 85 4.11 11.80 -0.02
C TYR A 85 3.31 12.46 1.11
N LYS A 86 3.38 13.80 1.20
CA LYS A 86 2.67 14.60 2.22
C LYS A 86 1.15 14.43 2.14
N SER A 87 0.58 14.42 0.93
CA SER A 87 -0.87 14.30 0.75
C SER A 87 -1.40 12.88 0.91
N THR A 88 -0.57 11.83 0.81
CA THR A 88 -1.03 10.43 0.78
C THR A 88 -0.51 9.56 1.93
N LEU A 89 0.81 9.38 2.05
CA LEU A 89 1.42 8.40 2.97
C LEU A 89 1.72 9.00 4.34
N GLN A 90 2.12 10.27 4.39
CA GLN A 90 2.56 10.92 5.63
C GLN A 90 1.57 10.78 6.81
N PRO A 91 0.23 10.91 6.63
CA PRO A 91 -0.73 10.76 7.73
C PRO A 91 -0.71 9.37 8.39
N TRP A 92 -0.18 8.37 7.71
CA TRP A 92 -0.18 6.97 8.16
C TRP A 92 1.20 6.50 8.64
N HIS A 93 2.24 7.30 8.44
CA HIS A 93 3.60 6.99 8.84
C HIS A 93 3.90 7.57 10.23
N GLY A 94 4.44 6.72 11.11
CA GLY A 94 5.07 7.19 12.34
C GLY A 94 6.28 8.08 12.05
N TRP A 95 6.80 8.73 13.09
CA TRP A 95 7.91 9.69 12.95
C TRP A 95 9.17 9.07 12.30
N ILE A 96 9.46 7.79 12.58
CA ILE A 96 10.59 7.05 11.98
C ILE A 96 10.40 6.91 10.46
N SER A 97 9.25 6.39 10.02
CA SER A 97 8.95 6.20 8.60
C SER A 97 8.88 7.53 7.86
N SER A 98 8.39 8.58 8.52
CA SER A 98 8.35 9.93 7.95
C SER A 98 9.73 10.56 7.80
N ALA A 99 10.66 10.27 8.71
CA ALA A 99 12.05 10.72 8.59
C ALA A 99 12.80 9.97 7.49
N ALA A 100 12.52 8.67 7.30
CA ALA A 100 13.20 7.81 6.32
C ALA A 100 12.77 8.03 4.85
N TYR A 101 11.74 8.83 4.61
CA TYR A 101 11.31 9.20 3.26
C TYR A 101 12.28 10.20 2.60
N ARG A 102 12.87 11.10 3.39
CA ARG A 102 13.90 12.06 2.94
C ARG A 102 15.23 11.35 2.72
#